data_AF-A0A257SGU2-F1
#
_entry.id   AF-A0A257SGU2-F1
#
_cell.length_a   1.000
_cell.length_b   1.000
_cell.length_c   1.000
_cell.angle_alpha   90.00
_cell.angle_beta   90.00
_cell.angle_gamma   90.00
#
_symmetry.space_group_name_H-M   'P 1'
#
loop_
_entity.id
_entity.type
_entity.pdbx_description
1 polymer ?
#
loop_
_entity_poly.entity_id
_entity_poly.type
_entity_poly.pdbx_seq_one_letter_code
_entity_poly.pdbx_strand_id
1 'polypeptide(L)'
;MRRCIAIIAIVLVAGCTDRSIPTATRAGGPVAQDRTGVIQGKPADTRPMLPANAMVVDTTPVLARIEAMVTLSLAAVPIPPDAFSQAGDAVHPDVACAPVVWNGSRCWVTYTPYLGSNAIVENPSFLMARTETQWATPPGVTNPVVPSPAGGGYNSDPDQAFDPGTNRLVTFYREVSGGFNKIYVMSTGNGRWWTVPQLAFKEPNHNAVSPAVVIGADRMARMWYVETGAGCGTSQS
;
A
#
# COMPACT_ATOMS: atom_id res chain seq x y z
N MET A 1 5.14 -8.10 33.21
CA MET A 1 5.90 -8.82 32.17
C MET A 1 5.40 -8.36 30.81
N ARG A 2 6.17 -7.54 30.08
CA ARG A 2 5.79 -7.05 28.74
C ARG A 2 6.02 -8.18 27.74
N ARG A 3 4.96 -8.69 27.12
CA ARG A 3 5.05 -9.63 26.00
C ARG A 3 5.13 -8.81 24.72
N CYS A 4 6.31 -8.65 24.15
CA CYS A 4 6.46 -8.19 22.78
C CYS A 4 6.11 -9.38 21.87
N ILE A 5 4.99 -9.30 21.16
CA ILE A 5 4.67 -10.27 20.10
C ILE A 5 5.27 -9.71 18.82
N ALA A 6 6.23 -10.43 18.24
CA ALA A 6 6.80 -10.12 16.94
C ALA A 6 5.80 -10.57 15.86
N ILE A 7 5.39 -9.65 14.99
CA ILE A 7 4.69 -10.00 13.75
C ILE A 7 5.76 -10.48 12.78
N ILE A 8 5.84 -11.79 12.58
CA ILE A 8 6.73 -12.43 11.60
C ILE A 8 5.91 -12.57 10.31
N ALA A 9 6.20 -11.75 9.30
CA ALA A 9 5.75 -12.01 7.94
C ALA A 9 6.69 -13.05 7.33
N ILE A 10 6.27 -14.32 7.30
CA ILE A 10 6.99 -15.39 6.60
C ILE A 10 6.58 -15.32 5.13
N VAL A 11 7.46 -14.79 4.27
CA VAL A 11 7.34 -14.96 2.82
C VAL A 11 7.98 -16.30 2.45
N LEU A 12 7.17 -17.36 2.35
CA LEU A 12 7.58 -18.62 1.75
C LEU A 12 7.63 -18.45 0.23
N VAL A 13 8.83 -18.19 -0.31
CA VAL A 13 9.06 -18.26 -1.76
C VAL A 13 9.25 -19.74 -2.10
N ALA A 14 8.19 -20.40 -2.56
CA ALA A 14 8.29 -21.69 -3.21
C ALA A 14 9.06 -21.51 -4.53
N GLY A 15 10.32 -21.93 -4.56
CA GLY A 15 11.17 -21.84 -5.73
C GLY A 15 10.67 -22.73 -6.86
N CYS A 16 10.09 -22.14 -7.89
CA CYS A 16 10.19 -22.69 -9.23
C CYS A 16 11.47 -22.11 -9.86
N THR A 17 12.37 -22.99 -10.28
CA THR A 17 13.62 -22.64 -10.93
C THR A 17 13.33 -21.99 -12.29
N ASP A 18 13.32 -20.66 -12.34
CA ASP A 18 13.24 -19.97 -13.63
C ASP A 18 14.56 -20.11 -14.38
N ARG A 19 14.49 -20.94 -15.42
CA ARG A 19 15.46 -21.06 -16.50
C ARG A 19 15.78 -19.65 -17.00
N SER A 20 17.07 -19.30 -17.00
CA SER A 20 17.68 -18.10 -17.58
C SER A 20 16.90 -17.49 -18.76
N ILE A 21 16.04 -16.51 -18.50
CA ILE A 21 15.45 -15.65 -19.53
C ILE A 21 16.36 -14.43 -19.65
N PRO A 22 17.12 -14.26 -20.75
CA PRO A 22 17.92 -13.06 -20.94
C PRO A 22 17.00 -11.87 -21.23
N THR A 23 17.02 -10.88 -20.34
CA THR A 23 16.36 -9.59 -20.57
C THR A 23 17.19 -8.74 -21.54
N ALA A 24 16.54 -8.27 -22.60
CA ALA A 24 17.01 -7.36 -23.65
C ALA A 24 17.94 -7.92 -24.73
N THR A 25 17.36 -8.34 -25.85
CA THR A 25 18.06 -8.43 -27.14
C THR A 25 18.34 -7.03 -27.67
N ARG A 26 19.63 -6.70 -27.81
CA ARG A 26 20.15 -5.53 -28.52
C ARG A 26 19.67 -5.58 -29.99
N ALA A 27 18.80 -4.66 -30.40
CA ALA A 27 18.48 -4.47 -31.80
C ALA A 27 19.69 -3.83 -32.50
N GLY A 28 20.33 -4.58 -33.40
CA GLY A 28 21.43 -4.07 -34.22
C GLY A 28 22.31 -5.15 -34.82
N GLY A 29 21.80 -5.82 -35.87
CA GLY A 29 22.56 -6.72 -36.75
C GLY A 29 21.84 -6.83 -38.10
N PRO A 30 22.56 -6.93 -39.23
CA PRO A 30 22.07 -6.50 -40.54
C PRO A 30 20.99 -7.42 -41.09
N VAL A 31 19.87 -6.81 -41.51
CA VAL A 31 18.81 -7.51 -42.25
C VAL A 31 19.26 -7.64 -43.71
N ALA A 32 19.32 -8.88 -44.18
CA ALA A 32 19.50 -9.19 -45.60
C ALA A 32 18.39 -8.52 -46.43
N GLN A 33 18.79 -7.80 -47.47
CA GLN A 33 17.87 -7.31 -48.49
C GLN A 33 17.24 -8.50 -49.22
N ASP A 34 15.90 -8.54 -49.26
CA ASP A 34 15.19 -9.15 -50.37
C ASP A 34 14.24 -8.12 -51.00
N ARG A 35 14.18 -8.20 -52.32
CA ARG A 35 13.65 -7.25 -53.29
C ARG A 35 12.14 -7.48 -53.44
N THR A 36 11.32 -6.50 -53.09
CA THR A 36 10.15 -6.00 -53.86
C THR A 36 9.24 -5.09 -53.00
N GLY A 37 9.00 -3.87 -53.47
CA GLY A 37 7.72 -3.17 -53.28
C GLY A 37 7.50 -2.34 -52.00
N VAL A 38 7.95 -1.09 -52.01
CA VAL A 38 7.31 0.12 -51.43
C VAL A 38 6.47 -0.04 -50.14
N ILE A 39 6.99 0.43 -49.01
CA ILE A 39 6.16 0.98 -47.92
C ILE A 39 6.58 2.44 -47.71
N GLN A 40 5.59 3.33 -47.84
CA GLN A 40 5.72 4.78 -47.72
C GLN A 40 6.38 5.19 -46.39
N GLY A 41 7.26 6.18 -46.47
CA GLY A 41 8.05 6.68 -45.34
C GLY A 41 7.18 7.16 -44.17
N LYS A 42 7.31 6.48 -43.03
CA LYS A 42 6.99 7.07 -41.72
C LYS A 42 7.89 8.29 -41.54
N PRO A 43 7.39 9.46 -41.09
CA PRO A 43 8.25 10.58 -40.77
C PRO A 43 9.32 10.14 -39.77
N ALA A 44 10.56 10.60 -39.95
CA ALA A 44 11.61 10.39 -38.97
C ALA A 44 11.08 10.84 -37.60
N ASP A 45 11.19 9.97 -36.59
CA ASP A 45 10.81 10.29 -35.23
C ASP A 45 11.75 11.40 -34.73
N THR A 46 11.29 12.66 -34.77
CA THR A 46 12.05 13.83 -34.34
C THR A 46 11.98 14.05 -32.82
N ARG A 47 11.51 13.06 -32.05
CA ARG A 47 11.63 13.10 -30.60
C ARG A 47 13.11 13.17 -30.25
N PRO A 48 13.54 14.08 -29.34
CA PRO A 48 14.91 14.08 -28.86
C PRO A 48 15.25 12.66 -28.40
N MET A 49 16.28 12.07 -29.01
CA MET A 49 16.87 10.85 -28.45
C MET A 49 17.19 11.15 -26.99
N LEU A 50 16.72 10.29 -26.08
CA LEU A 50 17.07 10.37 -24.67
C LEU A 50 18.60 10.57 -24.56
N PRO A 51 19.08 11.44 -23.66
CA PRO A 51 20.50 11.71 -23.54
C PRO A 51 21.27 10.40 -23.37
N ALA A 52 22.38 10.27 -24.08
CA ALA A 52 23.24 9.07 -24.16
C ALA A 52 24.01 8.79 -22.84
N ASN A 53 23.36 8.97 -21.71
CA ASN A 53 23.81 8.45 -20.44
C ASN A 53 23.45 6.97 -20.48
N ALA A 54 24.44 6.11 -20.72
CA ALA A 54 24.26 4.67 -20.60
C ALA A 54 23.58 4.41 -19.25
N MET A 55 22.32 3.98 -19.29
CA MET A 55 21.63 3.50 -18.10
C MET A 55 22.51 2.35 -17.60
N VAL A 56 23.19 2.53 -16.48
CA VAL A 56 24.00 1.47 -15.89
C VAL A 56 23.01 0.36 -15.54
N VAL A 57 22.92 -0.65 -16.41
CA VAL A 57 22.04 -1.78 -16.18
C VAL A 57 22.72 -2.60 -15.09
N ASP A 58 22.10 -2.64 -13.91
CA ASP A 58 22.55 -3.50 -12.84
C ASP A 58 22.42 -4.98 -13.26
N THR A 59 23.57 -5.62 -13.49
CA THR A 59 23.68 -7.02 -13.93
C THR A 59 23.60 -8.02 -12.78
N THR A 60 23.45 -7.57 -11.53
CA THR A 60 23.29 -8.46 -10.38
C THR A 60 22.05 -9.34 -10.59
N PRO A 61 22.14 -10.67 -10.37
CA PRO A 61 20.98 -11.56 -10.50
C PRO A 61 19.80 -11.04 -9.68
N VAL A 62 18.60 -11.08 -10.26
CA VAL A 62 17.36 -10.62 -9.61
C VAL A 62 17.21 -11.22 -8.21
N LEU A 63 17.46 -12.52 -8.07
CA LEU A 63 17.38 -13.21 -6.79
C LEU A 63 18.38 -12.69 -5.77
N ALA A 64 19.63 -12.43 -6.17
CA ALA A 64 20.64 -11.87 -5.27
C ALA A 64 20.28 -10.44 -4.83
N ARG A 65 19.64 -9.65 -5.70
CA ARG A 65 19.12 -8.32 -5.33
C ARG A 65 17.95 -8.41 -4.35
N ILE A 66 17.02 -9.35 -4.58
CA ILE A 66 15.90 -9.61 -3.68
C ILE A 66 16.43 -10.10 -2.32
N GLU A 67 17.35 -11.07 -2.32
CA GLU A 67 17.97 -11.58 -1.10
C GLU A 67 18.66 -10.46 -0.33
N ALA A 68 19.44 -9.60 -1.00
CA ALA A 68 20.06 -8.43 -0.37
C ALA A 68 19.01 -7.47 0.22
N MET A 69 17.91 -7.18 -0.50
CA MET A 69 16.82 -6.36 0.02
C MET A 69 16.15 -6.98 1.26
N VAL A 70 15.94 -8.29 1.26
CA VAL A 70 15.24 -9.01 2.33
C VAL A 70 16.14 -9.26 3.55
N THR A 71 17.42 -9.53 3.36
CA THR A 71 18.36 -9.82 4.47
C THR A 71 18.81 -8.57 5.24
N LEU A 72 18.66 -7.36 4.67
CA LEU A 72 19.24 -6.14 5.25
C LEU A 72 18.38 -5.36 6.26
N SER A 73 17.08 -5.64 6.47
CA SER A 73 16.31 -4.77 7.41
C SER A 73 14.97 -5.32 7.90
N LEU A 74 14.95 -6.47 8.57
CA LEU A 74 13.82 -6.78 9.45
C LEU A 74 14.02 -6.06 10.79
N ALA A 75 13.27 -4.99 11.00
CA ALA A 75 13.25 -4.25 12.26
C ALA A 75 11.82 -4.20 12.82
N ALA A 76 11.68 -4.47 14.12
CA ALA A 76 10.43 -4.23 14.80
C ALA A 76 10.19 -2.71 14.90
N VAL A 77 9.03 -2.26 14.43
CA VAL A 77 8.60 -0.86 14.53
C VAL A 77 7.58 -0.75 15.66
N PRO A 78 7.87 -0.04 16.76
CA PRO A 78 6.90 0.17 17.82
C PRO A 78 5.82 1.16 17.38
N ILE A 79 4.57 0.79 17.61
CA ILE A 79 3.44 1.71 17.42
C ILE A 79 3.26 2.52 18.71
N PRO A 80 3.23 3.86 18.64
CA PRO A 80 2.97 4.66 19.83
C PRO A 80 1.52 4.44 20.28
N PRO A 81 1.28 4.20 21.58
CA PRO A 81 -0.08 4.12 22.09
C PRO A 81 -0.78 5.47 21.95
N ASP A 82 -2.05 5.44 21.60
CA ASP A 82 -2.92 6.62 21.61
C ASP A 82 -3.90 6.56 22.80
N ALA A 83 -4.47 7.71 23.16
CA ALA A 83 -5.31 7.84 24.34
C ALA A 83 -6.64 7.07 24.24
N PHE A 84 -7.12 6.81 23.02
CA PHE A 84 -8.38 6.12 22.79
C PHE A 84 -8.19 4.60 22.86
N SER A 85 -7.24 4.05 22.11
CA SER A 85 -7.04 2.60 22.04
C SER A 85 -6.24 2.05 23.22
N GLN A 86 -5.29 2.84 23.75
CA GLN A 86 -4.27 2.42 24.71
C GLN A 86 -3.47 1.18 24.25
N ALA A 87 -3.51 0.86 22.96
CA ALA A 87 -2.91 -0.32 22.39
C ALA A 87 -1.42 -0.10 22.14
N GLY A 88 -0.60 -1.09 22.48
CA GLY A 88 0.79 -1.17 22.02
C GLY A 88 0.95 -2.01 20.75
N ASP A 89 -0.15 -2.59 20.28
CA ASP A 89 -0.29 -3.49 19.16
C ASP A 89 -1.26 -2.93 18.12
N ALA A 90 -1.01 -3.29 16.87
CA ALA A 90 -1.77 -2.88 15.71
C ALA A 90 -1.90 -4.04 14.74
N VAL A 91 -2.96 -4.01 13.95
CA VAL A 91 -3.15 -4.88 12.79
C VAL A 91 -3.30 -4.03 11.54
N HIS A 92 -3.15 -4.69 10.39
CA HIS A 92 -3.39 -4.14 9.06
C HIS A 92 -2.74 -2.76 8.80
N PRO A 93 -1.42 -2.60 9.00
CA PRO A 93 -0.75 -1.37 8.63
C PRO A 93 -0.65 -1.26 7.10
N ASP A 94 -0.82 -0.06 6.59
CA ASP A 94 -0.49 0.29 5.20
C ASP A 94 0.34 1.59 5.15
N VAL A 95 1.30 1.65 4.24
CA VAL A 95 2.30 2.71 4.13
C VAL A 95 2.25 3.35 2.75
N ALA A 96 1.97 4.66 2.72
CA ALA A 96 2.00 5.45 1.49
C ALA A 96 3.08 6.53 1.57
N CYS A 97 3.90 6.61 0.53
CA CYS A 97 4.96 7.59 0.41
C CYS A 97 4.71 8.57 -0.74
N ALA A 98 4.86 9.86 -0.46
CA ALA A 98 4.89 10.88 -1.49
C ALA A 98 6.22 10.85 -2.27
N PRO A 99 6.26 11.34 -3.52
CA PRO A 99 7.49 11.42 -4.31
C PRO A 99 8.58 12.28 -3.66
N VAL A 100 8.16 13.26 -2.84
CA VAL A 100 9.00 14.18 -2.07
C VAL A 100 8.42 14.33 -0.66
N VAL A 101 9.15 14.99 0.25
CA VAL A 101 8.61 15.31 1.58
C VAL A 101 7.33 16.13 1.45
N TRP A 102 6.27 15.67 2.10
CA TRP A 102 4.94 16.28 2.08
C TRP A 102 4.45 16.43 3.52
N ASN A 103 4.11 17.66 3.95
CA ASN A 103 3.70 17.97 5.33
C ASN A 103 4.64 17.43 6.43
N GLY A 104 5.95 17.49 6.19
CA GLY A 104 6.96 17.14 7.18
C GLY A 104 7.38 15.66 7.21
N SER A 105 6.79 14.79 6.39
CA SER A 105 7.29 13.43 6.18
C SER A 105 7.17 13.00 4.72
N ARG A 106 8.05 12.09 4.29
CA ARG A 106 7.91 11.43 2.98
C ARG A 106 6.87 10.31 3.04
N CYS A 107 6.76 9.59 4.15
CA CYS A 107 5.94 8.40 4.26
C CYS A 107 5.01 8.48 5.47
N TRP A 108 3.80 7.96 5.27
CA TRP A 108 2.72 8.02 6.24
C TRP A 108 2.14 6.63 6.40
N VAL A 109 1.61 6.36 7.59
CA VAL A 109 1.13 5.04 7.95
C VAL A 109 -0.30 5.15 8.44
N THR A 110 -1.17 4.32 7.90
CA THR A 110 -2.48 4.04 8.46
C THR A 110 -2.47 2.63 9.03
N TYR A 111 -3.21 2.44 10.12
CA TYR A 111 -3.25 1.16 10.84
C TYR A 111 -4.52 1.11 11.70
N THR A 112 -4.82 -0.06 12.26
CA THR A 112 -5.86 -0.19 13.28
C THR A 112 -5.27 -0.77 14.57
N PRO A 113 -5.43 -0.08 15.73
CA PRO A 113 -5.18 -0.69 17.03
C PRO A 113 -6.03 -1.94 17.24
N TYR A 114 -5.51 -2.97 17.93
CA TYR A 114 -6.28 -4.21 18.14
C TYR A 114 -6.07 -4.85 19.52
N LEU A 115 -6.02 -4.01 20.55
CA LEU A 115 -5.76 -4.42 21.92
C LEU A 115 -6.73 -5.51 22.38
N GLY A 116 -6.19 -6.69 22.70
CA GLY A 116 -6.98 -7.81 23.22
C GLY A 116 -8.01 -8.38 22.25
N SER A 117 -7.78 -8.24 20.94
CA SER A 117 -8.71 -8.66 19.89
C SER A 117 -10.07 -7.96 19.95
N ASN A 118 -10.09 -6.70 20.39
CA ASN A 118 -11.31 -5.92 20.53
C ASN A 118 -11.57 -5.05 19.29
N ALA A 119 -12.55 -5.44 18.47
CA ALA A 119 -12.95 -4.71 17.26
C ALA A 119 -13.48 -3.28 17.55
N ILE A 120 -13.89 -2.96 18.79
CA ILE A 120 -14.31 -1.59 19.16
C ILE A 120 -13.16 -0.60 18.99
N VAL A 121 -11.91 -1.02 19.26
CA VAL A 121 -10.72 -0.16 19.14
C VAL A 121 -10.06 -0.20 17.76
N GLU A 122 -10.56 -1.05 16.86
CA GLU A 122 -10.03 -1.29 15.50
C GLU A 122 -10.37 -0.14 14.54
N ASN A 123 -9.91 1.06 14.86
CA ASN A 123 -10.28 2.26 14.13
C ASN A 123 -9.09 2.85 13.36
N PRO A 124 -9.28 3.22 12.08
CA PRO A 124 -8.24 3.83 11.27
C PRO A 124 -7.53 4.96 12.03
N SER A 125 -6.25 4.73 12.26
CA SER A 125 -5.34 5.61 12.98
C SER A 125 -4.19 5.98 12.04
N PHE A 126 -3.48 7.05 12.38
CA PHE A 126 -2.56 7.69 11.44
C PHE A 126 -1.24 8.10 12.12
N LEU A 127 -0.12 7.80 11.46
CA LEU A 127 1.23 8.15 11.89
C LEU A 127 2.01 8.77 10.73
N MET A 128 2.98 9.60 11.08
CA MET A 128 4.05 10.03 10.18
C MET A 128 5.32 9.22 10.46
N ALA A 129 6.03 8.83 9.41
CA ALA A 129 7.38 8.28 9.55
C ALA A 129 8.38 9.41 9.83
N ARG A 130 9.11 9.34 10.95
CA ARG A 130 10.27 10.21 11.22
C ARG A 130 11.55 9.62 10.64
N THR A 131 11.66 8.30 10.72
CA THR A 131 12.65 7.47 10.04
C THR A 131 11.94 6.21 9.52
N GLU A 132 12.66 5.31 8.88
CA GLU A 132 12.12 4.02 8.40
C GLU A 132 11.50 3.19 9.54
N THR A 133 12.01 3.32 10.77
CA THR A 133 11.62 2.51 11.93
C THR A 133 11.08 3.31 13.13
N GLN A 134 10.97 4.64 13.00
CA GLN A 134 10.42 5.51 14.05
C GLN A 134 9.22 6.27 13.54
N TRP A 135 8.05 5.93 14.04
CA TRP A 135 6.78 6.54 13.64
C TRP A 135 6.14 7.27 14.81
N ALA A 136 5.40 8.33 14.54
CA ALA A 136 4.77 9.15 15.57
C ALA A 136 3.44 9.74 15.09
N THR A 137 2.54 10.04 16.03
CA THR A 137 1.34 10.82 15.72
C THR A 137 1.74 12.21 15.22
N PRO A 138 1.21 12.67 14.08
CA PRO A 138 1.53 14.00 13.55
C PRO A 138 1.06 15.12 14.49
N PRO A 139 1.75 16.27 14.57
CA PRO A 139 1.32 17.39 15.40
C PRO A 139 -0.11 17.85 15.08
N GLY A 140 -0.96 17.89 16.11
CA GLY A 140 -2.35 18.35 15.97
C GLY A 140 -3.30 17.32 15.37
N VAL A 141 -2.90 16.06 15.25
CA VAL A 141 -3.76 14.91 14.97
C VAL A 141 -4.07 14.17 16.27
N THR A 142 -5.31 13.73 16.42
CA THR A 142 -5.75 12.84 17.50
C THR A 142 -6.18 11.53 16.85
N ASN A 143 -5.60 10.42 17.29
CA ASN A 143 -6.02 9.09 16.86
C ASN A 143 -7.16 8.56 17.74
N PRO A 144 -8.06 7.74 17.17
CA PRO A 144 -8.14 7.39 15.75
C PRO A 144 -8.66 8.55 14.89
N VAL A 145 -8.31 8.56 13.59
CA VAL A 145 -8.78 9.59 12.63
C VAL A 145 -10.18 9.29 12.08
N VAL A 146 -10.65 8.07 12.27
CA VAL A 146 -12.04 7.65 12.07
C VAL A 146 -12.57 7.13 13.41
N PRO A 147 -13.68 7.65 13.94
CA PRO A 147 -14.24 7.14 15.19
C PRO A 147 -14.89 5.77 14.99
N SER A 148 -15.05 5.03 16.09
CA SER A 148 -15.86 3.80 16.12
C SER A 148 -17.27 4.08 15.60
N PRO A 149 -17.84 3.23 14.72
CA PRO A 149 -19.14 3.47 14.13
C PRO A 149 -20.24 3.35 15.20
N ALA A 150 -21.23 4.24 15.14
CA ALA A 150 -22.37 4.16 16.03
C ALA A 150 -23.21 2.90 15.73
N GLY A 151 -23.86 2.34 16.76
CA GLY A 151 -24.82 1.25 16.58
C GLY A 151 -24.24 -0.16 16.52
N GLY A 152 -23.01 -0.37 17.01
CA GLY A 152 -22.44 -1.72 17.24
C GLY A 152 -21.74 -2.36 16.04
N GLY A 153 -21.36 -1.57 15.03
CA GLY A 153 -20.42 -2.02 13.98
C GLY A 153 -18.97 -1.91 14.42
N TYR A 154 -18.05 -2.19 13.51
CA TYR A 154 -16.61 -1.95 13.70
C TYR A 154 -15.95 -1.47 12.40
N ASN A 155 -14.85 -0.74 12.54
CA ASN A 155 -13.97 -0.42 11.42
C ASN A 155 -12.85 -1.46 11.31
N SER A 156 -12.18 -1.50 10.16
CA SER A 156 -11.06 -2.40 9.90
C SER A 156 -10.38 -2.01 8.58
N ASP A 157 -9.25 -2.65 8.32
CA ASP A 157 -8.62 -2.71 7.00
C ASP A 157 -8.44 -1.37 6.27
N PRO A 158 -7.74 -0.39 6.89
CA PRO A 158 -7.40 0.82 6.19
C PRO A 158 -6.29 0.57 5.16
N ASP A 159 -6.37 1.25 4.03
CA ASP A 159 -5.36 1.24 2.97
C ASP A 159 -5.29 2.62 2.31
N GLN A 160 -4.11 3.04 1.87
CA GLN A 160 -3.91 4.40 1.40
C GLN A 160 -2.96 4.51 0.22
N ALA A 161 -3.21 5.51 -0.62
CA ALA A 161 -2.35 5.85 -1.73
C ALA A 161 -2.14 7.36 -1.80
N PHE A 162 -0.91 7.77 -2.10
CA PHE A 162 -0.62 9.17 -2.36
C PHE A 162 -0.96 9.54 -3.80
N ASP A 163 -1.75 10.60 -3.95
CA ASP A 163 -2.22 11.12 -5.21
C ASP A 163 -1.44 12.40 -5.61
N PRO A 164 -0.39 12.32 -6.45
CA PRO A 164 0.51 13.45 -6.68
C PRO A 164 -0.15 14.62 -7.43
N GLY A 165 -1.15 14.37 -8.26
CA GLY A 165 -1.82 15.41 -9.05
C GLY A 165 -2.86 16.21 -8.28
N THR A 166 -3.43 15.69 -7.18
CA THR A 166 -4.18 16.53 -6.23
C THR A 166 -3.34 16.90 -5.01
N ASN A 167 -2.13 16.33 -4.88
CA ASN A 167 -1.24 16.47 -3.73
C ASN A 167 -1.91 16.03 -2.41
N ARG A 168 -2.60 14.89 -2.46
CA ARG A 168 -3.40 14.37 -1.35
C ARG A 168 -3.04 12.93 -1.01
N LEU A 169 -3.18 12.59 0.26
CA LEU A 169 -3.25 11.20 0.68
C LEU A 169 -4.71 10.76 0.62
N VAL A 170 -5.00 9.67 -0.07
CA VAL A 170 -6.33 9.07 -0.18
C VAL A 170 -6.33 7.80 0.64
N THR A 171 -7.28 7.67 1.56
CA THR A 171 -7.40 6.54 2.47
C THR A 171 -8.76 5.89 2.27
N PHE A 172 -8.74 4.58 2.06
CA PHE A 172 -9.91 3.73 2.13
C PHE A 172 -9.90 2.96 3.44
N TYR A 173 -11.07 2.58 3.92
CA TYR A 173 -11.21 1.67 5.05
C TYR A 173 -12.53 0.93 4.97
N ARG A 174 -12.64 -0.15 5.74
CA ARG A 174 -13.85 -0.96 5.83
C ARG A 174 -14.60 -0.68 7.13
N GLU A 175 -15.90 -0.51 7.04
CA GLU A 175 -16.83 -0.57 8.17
C GLU A 175 -17.72 -1.80 8.00
N VAL A 176 -17.87 -2.61 9.05
CA VAL A 176 -18.85 -3.70 9.11
C VAL A 176 -20.03 -3.25 9.95
N SER A 177 -21.17 -3.07 9.31
CA SER A 177 -22.40 -2.70 10.01
C SER A 177 -23.64 -3.03 9.17
N GLY A 178 -24.75 -3.33 9.86
CA GLY A 178 -26.03 -3.62 9.21
C GLY A 178 -26.01 -4.80 8.24
N GLY A 179 -25.09 -5.76 8.42
CA GLY A 179 -24.92 -6.92 7.53
C GLY A 179 -24.11 -6.66 6.26
N PHE A 180 -23.39 -5.53 6.17
CA PHE A 180 -22.58 -5.16 5.01
C PHE A 180 -21.13 -4.87 5.38
N ASN A 181 -20.22 -5.15 4.45
CA ASN A 181 -18.92 -4.50 4.38
C ASN A 181 -19.09 -3.21 3.56
N LYS A 182 -18.92 -2.06 4.21
CA LYS A 182 -18.96 -0.74 3.58
C LYS A 182 -17.54 -0.24 3.40
N ILE A 183 -17.16 0.05 2.16
CA ILE A 183 -15.86 0.65 1.87
C ILE A 183 -16.05 2.15 1.78
N TYR A 184 -15.41 2.87 2.69
CA TYR A 184 -15.39 4.33 2.70
C TYR A 184 -14.09 4.85 2.11
N VAL A 185 -14.15 6.05 1.55
CA VAL A 185 -13.00 6.81 1.08
C VAL A 185 -12.98 8.18 1.75
N MET A 186 -11.79 8.60 2.13
CA MET A 186 -11.50 9.93 2.63
C MET A 186 -10.13 10.38 2.16
N SER A 187 -9.80 11.66 2.35
CA SER A 187 -8.50 12.17 1.95
C SER A 187 -8.06 13.35 2.78
N THR A 188 -6.79 13.71 2.61
CA THR A 188 -6.22 14.91 3.18
C THR A 188 -5.24 15.60 2.25
N GLY A 189 -5.12 16.92 2.38
CA GLY A 189 -4.06 17.70 1.74
C GLY A 189 -2.92 18.09 2.69
N ASN A 190 -3.06 17.88 4.00
CA ASN A 190 -2.18 18.49 5.00
C ASN A 190 -1.70 17.55 6.12
N GLY A 191 -2.09 16.27 6.10
CA GLY A 191 -1.69 15.33 7.16
C GLY A 191 -2.33 15.61 8.53
N ARG A 192 -3.32 16.51 8.61
CA ARG A 192 -4.01 16.92 9.85
C ARG A 192 -5.53 16.87 9.78
N TRP A 193 -6.12 17.34 8.68
CA TRP A 193 -7.56 17.51 8.51
C TRP A 193 -8.07 16.62 7.38
N TRP A 194 -9.01 15.77 7.74
CA TRP A 194 -9.52 14.69 6.93
C TRP A 194 -10.87 15.12 6.34
N THR A 195 -11.13 14.83 5.08
CA THR A 195 -12.47 15.03 4.51
C THR A 195 -13.47 14.11 5.20
N VAL A 196 -14.75 14.50 5.21
CA VAL A 196 -15.83 13.61 5.66
C VAL A 196 -15.80 12.32 4.84
N PRO A 197 -15.73 11.13 5.47
CA PRO A 197 -15.76 9.86 4.75
C PRO A 197 -16.98 9.75 3.83
N GLN A 198 -16.75 9.29 2.60
CA GLN A 198 -17.79 9.03 1.61
C GLN A 198 -17.87 7.53 1.34
N LEU A 199 -19.07 6.97 1.24
CA LEU A 199 -19.24 5.57 0.87
C LEU A 199 -18.81 5.40 -0.60
N ALA A 200 -17.76 4.62 -0.85
CA ALA A 200 -17.32 4.27 -2.20
C ALA A 200 -18.22 3.18 -2.77
N PHE A 201 -18.41 2.09 -2.03
CA PHE A 201 -19.34 1.02 -2.33
C PHE A 201 -19.61 0.18 -1.07
N LYS A 202 -20.53 -0.78 -1.17
CA LYS A 202 -20.74 -1.78 -0.13
C LYS A 202 -21.09 -3.12 -0.75
N GLU A 203 -20.73 -4.18 -0.04
CA GLU A 203 -21.07 -5.56 -0.36
C GLU A 203 -21.67 -6.25 0.86
N PRO A 204 -22.38 -7.39 0.72
CA PRO A 204 -22.74 -8.23 1.86
C PRO A 204 -21.54 -8.47 2.76
N ASN A 205 -21.78 -8.65 4.07
CA ASN A 205 -20.70 -8.93 5.02
C ASN A 205 -19.81 -10.07 4.50
N HIS A 206 -18.49 -9.93 4.68
CA HIS A 206 -17.44 -10.83 4.19
C HIS A 206 -17.12 -10.79 2.68
N ASN A 207 -17.84 -10.01 1.87
CA ASN A 207 -17.63 -9.93 0.41
C ASN A 207 -16.81 -8.70 -0.05
N ALA A 208 -16.26 -7.92 0.88
CA ALA A 208 -15.31 -6.87 0.55
C ALA A 208 -14.35 -6.66 1.72
N VAL A 209 -13.35 -7.53 1.87
CA VAL A 209 -12.37 -7.52 2.99
C VAL A 209 -11.01 -7.08 2.47
N SER A 210 -10.21 -6.39 3.29
CA SER A 210 -8.84 -5.96 2.93
C SER A 210 -8.77 -5.23 1.59
N PRO A 211 -9.44 -4.07 1.45
CA PRO A 211 -9.27 -3.26 0.26
C PRO A 211 -7.79 -2.85 0.14
N ALA A 212 -7.22 -3.00 -1.05
CA ALA A 212 -5.88 -2.52 -1.38
C ALA A 212 -5.98 -1.62 -2.62
N VAL A 213 -5.56 -0.37 -2.51
CA VAL A 213 -5.68 0.65 -3.55
C VAL A 213 -4.33 1.06 -4.13
N VAL A 214 -4.28 1.18 -5.45
CA VAL A 214 -3.19 1.83 -6.17
C VAL A 214 -3.75 2.93 -7.05
N ILE A 215 -3.16 4.12 -6.97
CA ILE A 215 -3.43 5.22 -7.90
C ILE A 215 -2.37 5.17 -9.00
N GLY A 216 -2.79 4.81 -10.22
CA GLY A 216 -1.89 4.71 -11.36
C GLY A 216 -1.41 6.07 -11.87
N ALA A 217 -0.39 6.04 -12.74
CA ALA A 217 0.09 7.24 -13.43
C ALA A 217 -1.00 7.91 -14.30
N ASP A 218 -1.99 7.13 -14.73
CA ASP A 218 -3.19 7.56 -15.43
C ASP A 218 -4.23 8.24 -14.53
N ARG A 219 -3.91 8.45 -13.24
CA ARG A 219 -4.78 9.07 -12.24
C ARG A 219 -6.00 8.21 -11.87
N MET A 220 -6.02 6.95 -12.28
CA MET A 220 -7.11 6.04 -11.98
C MET A 220 -6.77 5.19 -10.75
N ALA A 221 -7.65 5.23 -9.75
CA ALA A 221 -7.59 4.33 -8.61
C ALA A 221 -8.05 2.93 -9.05
N ARG A 222 -7.27 1.92 -8.70
CA ARG A 222 -7.61 0.50 -8.85
C ARG A 222 -7.61 -0.11 -7.47
N MET A 223 -8.70 -0.79 -7.13
CA MET A 223 -8.86 -1.44 -5.85
C MET A 223 -9.09 -2.93 -6.04
N TRP A 224 -8.43 -3.72 -5.21
CA TRP A 224 -8.71 -5.14 -5.03
C TRP A 224 -9.19 -5.37 -3.61
N TYR A 225 -10.03 -6.38 -3.43
CA TYR A 225 -10.51 -6.81 -2.12
C TYR A 225 -10.76 -8.31 -2.16
N VAL A 226 -10.87 -8.92 -0.99
CA VAL A 226 -11.11 -10.35 -0.82
C VAL A 226 -12.60 -10.60 -0.57
N GLU A 227 -13.15 -11.54 -1.33
CA GLU A 227 -14.44 -12.17 -1.04
C GLU A 227 -14.19 -13.45 -0.24
N THR A 228 -14.49 -13.40 1.07
CA THR A 228 -14.27 -14.53 1.98
C THR A 228 -15.50 -15.44 2.14
N GLY A 229 -16.63 -15.12 1.49
CA GLY A 229 -17.85 -15.91 1.54
C GLY A 229 -18.44 -15.98 2.95
N ALA A 230 -18.59 -17.16 3.54
CA ALA A 230 -19.17 -17.32 4.89
C ALA A 230 -18.26 -16.81 6.04
N GLY A 231 -17.08 -16.29 5.73
CA GLY A 231 -16.06 -15.90 6.71
C GLY A 231 -15.32 -17.12 7.28
N CYS A 232 -14.09 -16.89 7.77
CA CYS A 232 -13.35 -17.92 8.49
C CYS A 232 -13.93 -18.03 9.91
N GLY A 233 -14.71 -19.07 10.18
CA GLY A 233 -15.11 -19.40 11.54
C GLY A 233 -13.89 -19.81 12.36
N THR A 234 -13.44 -18.97 13.30
CA THR A 234 -12.48 -19.41 14.31
C THR A 234 -13.23 -20.27 15.32
N SER A 235 -13.23 -21.59 15.13
CA SER A 235 -13.54 -22.50 16.24
C SER A 235 -12.44 -22.33 17.28
N GLN A 236 -12.77 -21.73 18.42
CA GLN A 236 -11.90 -21.85 19.58
C GLN A 236 -11.90 -23.32 20.01
N SER A 237 -10.77 -23.99 19.84
CA SER A 237 -10.44 -25.24 20.53
C SER A 237 -9.74 -24.93 21.84
#